data_AF-A0A1B2HGI0-F1
#
_entry.id   AF-A0A1B2HGI0-F1
#
_cell.length_a   1.000
_cell.length_b   1.000
_cell.length_c   1.000
_cell.angle_alpha   90.00
_cell.angle_beta   90.00
_cell.angle_gamma   90.00
#
_symmetry.space_group_name_H-M   'P 1'
#
loop_
_entity.id
_entity.type
_entity.pdbx_description
1 polymer ?
#
loop_
_entity_poly.entity_id
_entity_poly.type
_entity_poly.pdbx_seq_one_letter_code
_entity_poly.pdbx_strand_id
1 'polypeptide(L)'
;MTTREHIASIPLTADDPAAEASIGGLVRDATAHVSTLVRAEVELAKGEIAAEIKKALKGSVFFIVALTVLLFSLFFLFMALGFGFTEWFGWYAWAGFGLTFVLMLVTAGLFAFLGYRKVRKIRAPEKSIAAARDTVAALRHRDSRGDDN
;
A
#
# COMPACT_ATOMS: atom_id res chain seq x y z
N MET A 1 -27.03 84.96 7.78
CA MET A 1 -26.62 84.12 6.62
C MET A 1 -25.97 82.87 7.21
N THR A 2 -26.60 81.72 6.96
CA THR A 2 -26.41 80.46 7.67
C THR A 2 -25.33 79.59 7.02
N THR A 3 -24.35 79.10 7.77
CA THR A 3 -23.48 78.00 7.31
C THR A 3 -23.69 76.81 8.25
N ARG A 4 -24.15 75.71 7.67
CA ARG A 4 -24.60 74.48 8.33
C ARG A 4 -23.40 73.63 8.76
N GLU A 5 -23.45 73.12 9.99
CA GLU A 5 -22.65 71.99 10.47
C GLU A 5 -22.95 70.74 9.61
N HIS A 6 -21.94 70.23 8.89
CA HIS A 6 -22.05 68.99 8.12
C HIS A 6 -21.56 67.84 9.01
N ILE A 7 -22.47 67.23 9.78
CA ILE A 7 -22.18 66.03 10.56
C ILE A 7 -21.92 64.89 9.56
N ALA A 8 -20.67 64.42 9.51
CA ALA A 8 -20.30 63.21 8.79
C ALA A 8 -21.09 62.04 9.39
N SER A 9 -22.18 61.65 8.73
CA SER A 9 -22.84 60.40 9.00
C SER A 9 -21.90 59.30 8.55
N ILE A 10 -21.29 58.63 9.53
CA ILE A 10 -20.65 57.33 9.32
C ILE A 10 -21.74 56.42 8.73
N PRO A 11 -21.60 55.91 7.50
CA PRO A 11 -22.49 54.87 7.05
C PRO A 11 -22.12 53.63 7.86
N LEU A 12 -22.85 53.39 8.95
CA LEU A 12 -22.93 52.06 9.55
C LEU A 12 -23.82 51.21 8.64
N THR A 13 -23.39 51.01 7.39
CA THR A 13 -23.71 49.77 6.71
C THR A 13 -22.85 48.74 7.39
N ALA A 14 -23.32 48.25 8.54
CA ALA A 14 -23.05 46.88 8.89
C ALA A 14 -23.74 46.07 7.79
N ASP A 15 -23.04 45.92 6.66
CA ASP A 15 -23.10 44.68 5.91
C ASP A 15 -22.62 43.65 6.94
N ASP A 16 -23.57 43.13 7.72
CA ASP A 16 -23.37 41.89 8.43
C ASP A 16 -23.63 40.81 7.38
N PRO A 17 -22.58 40.27 6.72
CA PRO A 17 -22.76 39.23 5.72
C PRO A 17 -23.39 37.96 6.31
N ALA A 18 -23.60 37.90 7.63
CA ALA A 18 -24.27 36.78 8.31
C ALA A 18 -25.80 36.89 8.32
N ALA A 19 -26.41 38.06 8.05
CA ALA A 19 -27.86 38.25 8.21
C ALA A 19 -28.73 37.72 7.06
N GLU A 20 -28.16 37.36 5.89
CA GLU A 20 -28.90 36.77 4.75
C GLU A 20 -28.30 35.46 4.21
N ALA A 21 -27.48 34.75 4.99
CA ALA A 21 -27.09 33.40 4.62
C ALA A 21 -28.27 32.44 4.83
N SER A 22 -29.02 32.13 3.76
CA SER A 22 -30.06 31.11 3.82
C SER A 22 -29.48 29.80 4.39
N ILE A 23 -30.28 29.04 5.16
CA ILE A 23 -29.87 27.72 5.71
C ILE A 23 -29.27 26.82 4.61
N GLY A 24 -29.79 26.91 3.38
CA GLY A 24 -29.25 26.21 2.21
C GLY A 24 -27.85 26.68 1.78
N GLY A 25 -27.56 27.98 1.90
CA GLY A 25 -26.23 28.55 1.67
C GLY A 25 -25.19 28.07 2.70
N LEU A 26 -25.56 28.05 3.97
CA LEU A 26 -24.69 27.58 5.06
C LEU A 26 -24.35 26.09 4.93
N VAL A 27 -25.33 25.25 4.58
CA VAL A 27 -25.11 23.81 4.33
C VAL A 27 -24.23 23.61 3.10
N ARG A 28 -24.43 24.41 2.03
CA ARG A 28 -23.60 24.35 0.83
C ARG A 28 -22.14 24.69 1.13
N ASP A 29 -21.89 25.76 1.88
CA ASP A 29 -20.54 26.19 2.23
C ASP A 29 -19.87 25.23 3.21
N ALA A 30 -20.59 24.73 4.23
CA ALA A 30 -20.09 23.71 5.13
C ALA A 30 -19.69 22.42 4.37
N THR A 31 -20.53 21.98 3.42
CA THR A 31 -20.23 20.81 2.57
C THR A 31 -19.02 21.07 1.67
N ALA A 32 -18.88 22.28 1.13
CA ALA A 32 -17.72 22.69 0.35
C ALA A 32 -16.42 22.67 1.18
N HIS A 33 -16.45 23.14 2.44
CA HIS A 33 -15.30 23.09 3.35
C HIS A 33 -14.90 21.66 3.71
N VAL A 34 -15.87 20.79 4.00
CA VAL A 34 -15.60 19.37 4.25
C VAL A 34 -14.97 18.70 3.04
N SER A 35 -15.46 18.98 1.83
CA SER A 35 -14.87 18.47 0.58
C SER A 35 -13.42 18.92 0.40
N THR A 36 -13.11 20.18 0.71
CA THR A 36 -11.75 20.72 0.67
C THR A 36 -10.84 20.06 1.70
N LEU A 37 -11.31 19.84 2.94
CA LEU A 37 -10.54 19.15 3.99
C LEU A 37 -10.24 17.70 3.60
N VAL A 38 -11.25 16.96 3.15
CA VAL A 38 -11.07 15.57 2.70
C VAL A 38 -10.06 15.50 1.56
N ARG A 39 -10.15 16.42 0.59
CA ARG A 39 -9.18 16.47 -0.51
C ARG A 39 -7.77 16.79 -0.04
N ALA A 40 -7.63 17.74 0.89
CA ALA A 40 -6.34 18.08 1.50
C ALA A 40 -5.74 16.90 2.28
N GLU A 41 -6.54 16.15 3.03
CA GLU A 41 -6.08 14.98 3.78
C GLU A 41 -5.69 13.83 2.86
N VAL A 42 -6.43 13.63 1.75
CA VAL A 42 -6.04 12.68 0.71
C VAL A 42 -4.74 13.11 0.00
N GLU A 43 -4.57 14.39 -0.29
CA GLU A 43 -3.34 14.92 -0.91
C GLU A 43 -2.13 14.77 0.04
N LEU A 44 -2.32 15.03 1.33
CA LEU A 44 -1.31 14.81 2.35
C LEU A 44 -0.94 13.33 2.47
N ALA A 45 -1.93 12.45 2.62
CA ALA A 45 -1.72 11.00 2.74
C ALA A 45 -1.03 10.44 1.49
N LYS A 46 -1.41 10.90 0.29
CA LYS A 46 -0.71 10.56 -0.95
C LYS A 46 0.75 11.01 -0.93
N GLY A 47 1.02 12.21 -0.42
CA GLY A 47 2.38 12.75 -0.27
C GLY A 47 3.24 11.94 0.70
N GLU A 48 2.67 11.58 1.85
CA GLU A 48 3.33 10.77 2.88
C GLU A 48 3.64 9.36 2.38
N ILE A 49 2.64 8.66 1.84
CA ILE A 49 2.82 7.33 1.24
C ILE A 49 3.85 7.39 0.10
N ALA A 50 3.80 8.40 -0.76
CA ALA A 50 4.78 8.56 -1.84
C ALA A 50 6.21 8.82 -1.30
N ALA A 51 6.33 9.57 -0.20
CA ALA A 51 7.61 9.79 0.47
C ALA A 51 8.16 8.50 1.11
N GLU A 52 7.29 7.71 1.75
CA GLU A 52 7.65 6.40 2.30
C GLU A 52 8.08 5.42 1.21
N ILE A 53 7.33 5.31 0.11
CA ILE A 53 7.69 4.47 -1.03
C ILE A 53 9.06 4.88 -1.58
N LYS A 54 9.34 6.18 -1.73
CA LYS A 54 10.66 6.66 -2.19
C LYS A 54 11.78 6.27 -1.23
N LYS A 55 11.55 6.34 0.08
CA LYS A 55 12.52 5.90 1.10
C LYS A 55 12.75 4.39 1.01
N ALA A 56 11.67 3.60 0.92
CA ALA A 56 11.73 2.15 0.77
C ALA A 56 12.48 1.74 -0.51
N LEU A 57 12.21 2.40 -1.64
CA LEU A 57 12.92 2.17 -2.90
C LEU A 57 14.42 2.45 -2.78
N LYS A 58 14.81 3.59 -2.20
CA LYS A 58 16.23 3.90 -1.96
C LYS A 58 16.88 2.86 -1.05
N GLY A 59 16.19 2.43 0.01
CA GLY A 59 16.66 1.36 0.89
C GLY A 59 16.80 0.01 0.18
N SER A 60 15.90 -0.29 -0.77
CA SER A 60 15.91 -1.56 -1.50
C SER A 60 17.11 -1.72 -2.43
N VAL A 61 17.79 -0.64 -2.84
CA VAL A 61 18.99 -0.70 -3.70
C VAL A 61 20.07 -1.56 -3.04
N PHE A 62 20.31 -1.38 -1.75
CA PHE A 62 21.30 -2.20 -1.02
C PHE A 62 20.91 -3.68 -0.98
N PHE A 63 19.63 -3.98 -0.83
CA PHE A 63 19.13 -5.35 -0.89
C PHE A 63 19.28 -5.94 -2.29
N ILE A 64 19.01 -5.18 -3.35
CA ILE A 64 19.20 -5.64 -4.73
C ILE A 64 20.67 -5.98 -4.96
N VAL A 65 21.59 -5.10 -4.55
CA VAL A 65 23.04 -5.35 -4.67
C VAL A 65 23.45 -6.57 -3.83
N ALA A 66 23.02 -6.64 -2.56
CA ALA A 66 23.35 -7.76 -1.68
C ALA A 66 22.83 -9.10 -2.21
N LEU A 67 21.58 -9.16 -2.68
CA LEU A 67 20.99 -10.36 -3.26
C LEU A 67 21.67 -10.74 -4.58
N THR A 68 22.07 -9.77 -5.39
CA THR A 68 22.81 -10.02 -6.64
C THR A 68 24.18 -10.61 -6.31
N VAL A 69 24.94 -9.99 -5.41
CA VAL A 69 26.25 -10.50 -4.96
C VAL A 69 26.10 -11.89 -4.37
N LEU A 70 25.10 -12.11 -3.51
CA LEU A 70 24.81 -13.43 -2.92
C LEU A 70 24.51 -14.46 -4.00
N LEU A 71 23.66 -14.14 -4.98
CA LEU A 71 23.30 -15.02 -6.09
C LEU A 71 24.53 -15.45 -6.90
N PHE A 72 25.40 -14.51 -7.28
CA PHE A 72 26.64 -14.84 -7.98
C PHE A 72 27.64 -15.58 -7.08
N SER A 73 27.68 -15.26 -5.78
CA SER A 73 28.56 -15.93 -4.83
C SER A 73 28.17 -17.38 -4.59
N LEU A 74 26.89 -17.74 -4.70
CA LEU A 74 26.44 -19.13 -4.59
C LEU A 74 27.09 -20.05 -5.63
N PHE A 75 27.36 -19.55 -6.84
CA PHE A 75 28.11 -20.31 -7.84
C PHE A 75 29.51 -20.69 -7.33
N PHE A 76 30.24 -19.73 -6.77
CA PHE A 76 31.56 -19.98 -6.17
C PHE A 76 31.48 -20.87 -4.93
N LEU A 77 30.44 -20.72 -4.12
CA LEU A 77 30.20 -21.58 -2.95
C LEU A 77 30.02 -23.04 -3.38
N PHE A 78 29.23 -23.32 -4.42
CA PHE A 78 29.05 -24.69 -4.91
C PHE A 78 30.33 -25.29 -5.50
N MET A 79 31.12 -24.48 -6.21
CA MET A 79 32.46 -24.87 -6.67
C MET A 79 33.39 -25.20 -5.49
N ALA A 80 33.39 -24.35 -4.47
CA ALA A 80 34.19 -24.54 -3.26
C ALA A 80 33.76 -25.80 -2.49
N LEU A 81 32.45 -26.09 -2.39
CA LEU A 81 31.95 -27.32 -1.79
C LEU A 81 32.36 -28.56 -2.61
N GLY A 82 32.20 -28.51 -3.93
CA GLY A 82 32.58 -29.63 -4.81
C GLY A 82 34.06 -29.99 -4.68
N PHE A 83 34.95 -29.00 -4.80
CA PHE A 83 36.38 -29.21 -4.59
C PHE A 83 36.73 -29.53 -3.13
N GLY A 84 36.07 -28.88 -2.17
CA GLY A 84 36.27 -29.12 -0.75
C GLY A 84 35.97 -30.56 -0.35
N PHE A 85 34.86 -31.13 -0.81
CA PHE A 85 34.54 -32.55 -0.59
C PHE A 85 35.48 -33.49 -1.33
N THR A 86 35.90 -33.12 -2.55
CA THR A 86 36.89 -33.89 -3.31
C THR A 86 38.18 -34.02 -2.51
N GLU A 87 38.72 -32.92 -2.00
CA GLU A 87 39.96 -32.90 -1.22
C GLU A 87 39.79 -33.54 0.16
N TRP A 88 38.73 -33.20 0.88
CA TRP A 88 38.50 -33.66 2.26
C TRP A 88 38.35 -35.18 2.37
N PHE A 89 37.71 -35.80 1.38
CA PHE A 89 37.49 -37.25 1.36
C PHE A 89 38.47 -38.00 0.44
N GLY A 90 39.39 -37.30 -0.23
CA GLY A 90 40.28 -37.89 -1.23
C GLY A 90 39.52 -38.54 -2.40
N TRP A 91 38.34 -38.02 -2.71
CA TRP A 91 37.46 -38.57 -3.74
C TRP A 91 37.83 -38.07 -5.13
N TYR A 92 37.27 -38.71 -6.15
CA TYR A 92 37.27 -38.17 -7.49
C TYR A 92 36.33 -36.96 -7.57
N ALA A 93 36.66 -35.99 -8.44
CA ALA A 93 35.88 -34.74 -8.58
C ALA A 93 34.39 -35.00 -8.82
N TRP A 94 34.03 -35.99 -9.63
CA TRP A 94 32.62 -36.31 -9.90
C TRP A 94 31.82 -36.66 -8.63
N ALA A 95 32.46 -37.32 -7.65
CA ALA A 95 31.81 -37.68 -6.40
C ALA A 95 31.66 -36.48 -5.47
N GLY A 96 32.66 -35.60 -5.39
CA GLY A 96 32.58 -34.35 -4.61
C GLY A 96 31.48 -33.41 -5.14
N PHE A 97 31.45 -33.18 -6.45
CA PHE A 97 30.37 -32.41 -7.09
C PHE A 97 29.00 -33.11 -7.03
N GLY A 98 28.98 -34.45 -7.10
CA GLY A 98 27.78 -35.24 -6.90
C GLY A 98 27.16 -35.05 -5.51
N LEU A 99 27.97 -35.03 -4.46
CA LEU A 99 27.50 -34.76 -3.10
C LEU A 99 26.96 -33.32 -2.97
N THR A 100 27.66 -32.33 -3.51
CA THR A 100 27.18 -30.94 -3.55
C THR A 100 25.81 -30.85 -4.25
N PHE A 101 25.61 -31.56 -5.35
CA PHE A 101 24.34 -31.59 -6.07
C PHE A 101 23.21 -32.20 -5.22
N VAL A 102 23.46 -33.32 -4.53
CA VAL A 102 22.47 -33.91 -3.61
C VAL A 102 22.10 -32.94 -2.49
N LEU A 103 23.08 -32.24 -1.90
CA LEU A 103 22.83 -31.22 -0.88
C LEU A 103 21.93 -30.08 -1.40
N MET A 104 22.13 -29.66 -2.66
CA MET A 104 21.26 -28.67 -3.30
C MET A 104 19.83 -29.18 -3.47
N LEU A 105 19.63 -30.42 -3.92
CA LEU A 105 18.29 -31.01 -4.07
C LEU A 105 17.57 -31.14 -2.72
N VAL A 106 18.27 -31.55 -1.67
CA VAL A 106 17.71 -31.63 -0.31
C VAL A 106 17.30 -30.24 0.17
N THR A 107 18.16 -29.24 -0.02
CA THR A 107 17.87 -27.86 0.36
C THR A 107 16.67 -27.30 -0.42
N ALA A 108 16.64 -27.47 -1.74
CA ALA A 108 15.54 -27.04 -2.59
C ALA A 108 14.22 -27.74 -2.20
N GLY A 109 14.25 -29.05 -1.96
CA GLY A 109 13.11 -29.82 -1.49
C GLY A 109 12.59 -29.33 -0.14
N LEU A 110 13.48 -29.03 0.81
CA LEU A 110 13.10 -28.48 2.11
C LEU A 110 12.40 -27.12 1.99
N PHE A 111 12.97 -26.19 1.22
CA PHE A 111 12.36 -24.86 1.02
C PHE A 111 11.04 -24.95 0.25
N ALA A 112 10.96 -25.80 -0.78
CA ALA A 112 9.72 -26.04 -1.52
C ALA A 112 8.63 -26.61 -0.59
N PHE A 113 8.99 -27.57 0.27
CA PHE A 113 8.06 -28.14 1.25
C PHE A 113 7.59 -27.13 2.30
N LEU A 114 8.51 -26.33 2.86
CA LEU A 114 8.18 -25.27 3.81
C LEU A 114 7.28 -24.21 3.16
N GLY A 115 7.58 -23.81 1.92
CA GLY A 115 6.77 -22.90 1.12
C GLY A 115 5.38 -23.45 0.87
N TYR A 116 5.28 -24.69 0.41
CA TYR A 116 4.00 -25.39 0.21
C TYR A 116 3.16 -25.46 1.48
N ARG A 117 3.76 -25.81 2.61
CA ARG A 117 3.08 -25.86 3.91
C ARG A 117 2.61 -24.48 4.36
N LYS A 118 3.36 -23.41 4.08
CA LYS A 118 2.96 -22.04 4.40
C LYS A 118 1.80 -21.59 3.54
N VAL A 119 1.85 -21.83 2.22
CA VAL A 119 0.79 -21.48 1.27
C VAL A 119 -0.50 -22.24 1.60
N ARG A 120 -0.42 -23.54 1.91
CA ARG A 120 -1.63 -24.32 2.29
C ARG A 120 -2.28 -23.89 3.60
N LYS A 121 -1.53 -23.21 4.49
CA LYS A 121 -2.09 -22.65 5.71
C LYS A 121 -2.77 -21.30 5.48
N ILE A 122 -2.54 -20.65 4.33
CA ILE A 122 -3.27 -19.45 3.94
C ILE A 122 -4.66 -19.91 3.50
N ARG A 123 -5.62 -19.90 4.45
CA ARG A 123 -7.04 -20.04 4.13
C ARG A 123 -7.49 -18.78 3.38
N ALA A 124 -8.33 -18.94 2.36
CA ALA A 124 -8.99 -17.81 1.74
C ALA A 124 -9.72 -16.99 2.83
N PRO A 125 -9.78 -15.66 2.74
CA PRO A 125 -10.49 -14.84 3.72
C PRO A 125 -12.00 -15.04 3.56
N GLU A 126 -12.52 -16.16 4.06
CA GLU A 126 -13.91 -16.59 3.95
C GLU A 126 -14.88 -15.52 4.46
N LYS A 127 -14.51 -14.82 5.55
CA LYS A 127 -15.31 -13.72 6.11
C LYS A 127 -15.41 -12.52 5.17
N SER A 128 -14.32 -12.14 4.51
CA SER A 128 -14.31 -11.02 3.55
C SER A 128 -15.06 -11.38 2.28
N ILE A 129 -14.95 -12.63 1.83
CA ILE A 129 -15.71 -13.14 0.68
C ILE A 129 -17.21 -13.20 1.01
N ALA A 130 -17.59 -13.66 2.21
CA ALA A 130 -18.97 -13.67 2.66
C ALA A 130 -19.55 -12.24 2.75
N ALA A 131 -18.84 -11.31 3.40
CA ALA A 131 -19.27 -9.91 3.50
C ALA A 131 -19.44 -9.23 2.12
N ALA A 132 -18.54 -9.52 1.17
CA ALA A 132 -18.66 -9.03 -0.20
C ALA A 132 -19.88 -9.64 -0.92
N ARG A 133 -20.13 -10.94 -0.74
CA ARG A 133 -21.31 -11.62 -1.30
C ARG A 133 -22.62 -11.08 -0.73
N ASP A 134 -22.67 -10.82 0.58
CA ASP A 134 -23.84 -10.23 1.23
C ASP A 134 -24.11 -8.82 0.71
N THR A 135 -23.06 -8.01 0.54
CA THR A 135 -23.19 -6.66 -0.05
C THR A 135 -23.75 -6.73 -1.47
N VAL A 136 -23.22 -7.64 -2.31
CA VAL A 136 -23.69 -7.83 -3.69
C VAL A 136 -25.13 -8.36 -3.73
N ALA A 137 -25.47 -9.29 -2.83
CA ALA A 137 -26.83 -9.82 -2.71
C ALA A 137 -27.83 -8.73 -2.30
N ALA A 138 -27.46 -7.87 -1.33
CA ALA A 138 -28.28 -6.74 -0.90
C ALA A 138 -28.52 -5.71 -2.01
N LEU A 139 -27.50 -5.43 -2.83
CA LEU A 139 -27.64 -4.53 -3.99
C LEU A 139 -28.53 -5.13 -5.07
N ARG A 140 -28.36 -6.42 -5.39
CA ARG A 140 -29.17 -7.12 -6.40
C ARG A 140 -30.63 -7.24 -5.99
N HIS A 141 -30.92 -7.37 -4.70
CA HIS A 141 -32.29 -7.41 -4.18
C HIS A 141 -33.00 -6.04 -4.26
N ARG A 142 -32.24 -4.94 -4.36
CA ARG A 142 -32.77 -3.59 -4.52
C ARG A 142 -33.13 -3.26 -5.97
N ASP A 143 -32.37 -3.77 -6.94
CA ASP A 143 -32.69 -3.63 -8.38
C ASP A 143 -33.98 -4.36 -8.75
N SER A 144 -34.27 -5.52 -8.12
CA SER A 144 -35.45 -6.33 -8.46
C SER A 144 -36.78 -5.76 -7.92
N ARG A 145 -36.75 -4.65 -7.18
CA ARG A 145 -37.91 -4.03 -6.51
C ARG A 145 -38.20 -2.61 -7.06
N GLY A 146 -37.50 -2.22 -8.12
CA GLY A 146 -37.63 -0.92 -8.78
C GLY A 146 -38.31 -0.97 -10.15
N ASP A 147 -38.66 -2.15 -10.66
CA ASP A 147 -39.22 -2.36 -12.00
C ASP A 147 -40.75 -2.56 -12.00
N ASP A 148 -41.38 -2.46 -10.84
CA ASP A 148 -42.81 -2.72 -10.57
C ASP A 148 -43.64 -1.45 -10.27
N ASN A 149 -43.25 -0.28 -10.83
CA ASN A 149 -44.08 0.94 -10.88
C ASN A 149 -44.07 1.65 -12.24
#